data_AF-G8S535-F1
#
_entry.id   AF-G8S535-F1
#
_cell.length_a   1.000
_cell.length_b   1.000
_cell.length_c   1.000
_cell.angle_alpha   90.00
_cell.angle_beta   90.00
_cell.angle_gamma   90.00
#
_symmetry.space_group_name_H-M   'P 1'
#
loop_
_entity.id
_entity.type
_entity.pdbx_description
1 polymer ?
#
loop_
_entity_poly.entity_id
_entity_poly.type
_entity_poly.pdbx_seq_one_letter_code
_entity_poly.pdbx_strand_id
1 'polypeptide(L)'
;MTNRDLIAVGASAGGVEALRALVAGLPADLPAAVLVVLHLPRSAPSALPQILTRSGPLPAAIATDGEEPAPGRIYVAPADRHLLVLDGRIRLSHGPAENGHRPAVDPLFRSAARALADRVIAVVLSGSGDDGAVGAAAVAAAGGAVVVQAPEDALHPTMPRAVLTRVPRARVAVAAELGVLLAELSREKVPGLPGPDDPLLAGEVAIDAFGEPTTDLLPGEPSGFGCPSCGGALFTFSDSPVPRFRCRVGHAWSPESLLDEQAVATEGALWQALRALEEKAELGRRMAGAAGGRSYQLRFEQMAVDATEAGALIRGLLDRLAGSSATQQE
;
A
#
# COMPACT_ATOMS: atom_id res chain seq x y z
N MET A 1 -21.77 -15.39 21.74
CA MET A 1 -20.38 -15.72 21.35
C MET A 1 -20.39 -16.30 19.94
N THR A 2 -19.45 -15.88 19.11
CA THR A 2 -19.28 -16.29 17.71
C THR A 2 -17.81 -16.68 17.46
N ASN A 3 -17.48 -17.11 16.24
CA ASN A 3 -16.10 -17.37 15.80
C ASN A 3 -15.45 -16.09 15.24
N ARG A 4 -14.12 -16.10 15.15
CA ARG A 4 -13.39 -15.18 14.28
C ARG A 4 -13.44 -15.68 12.84
N ASP A 5 -14.38 -15.16 12.06
CA ASP A 5 -14.76 -15.72 10.76
C ASP A 5 -14.29 -14.91 9.54
N LEU A 6 -13.44 -13.90 9.75
CA LEU A 6 -12.73 -13.20 8.68
C LEU A 6 -11.23 -13.10 8.98
N ILE A 7 -10.41 -13.61 8.08
CA ILE A 7 -8.95 -13.45 8.09
C ILE A 7 -8.58 -12.48 6.97
N ALA A 8 -8.02 -11.33 7.32
CA ALA A 8 -7.50 -10.35 6.37
C ALA A 8 -5.97 -10.46 6.33
N VAL A 9 -5.39 -10.67 5.16
CA VAL A 9 -3.96 -10.91 4.96
C VAL A 9 -3.36 -9.85 4.05
N GLY A 10 -2.25 -9.26 4.47
CA GLY A 10 -1.45 -8.31 3.70
C GLY A 10 -0.02 -8.81 3.46
N ALA A 11 0.49 -8.63 2.25
CA ALA A 11 1.86 -9.00 1.88
C ALA A 11 2.38 -8.11 0.73
N SER A 12 3.71 -8.08 0.55
CA SER A 12 4.37 -7.33 -0.53
C SER A 12 5.59 -8.12 -1.05
N ALA A 13 6.79 -7.54 -1.03
CA ALA A 13 8.04 -8.20 -1.41
C ALA A 13 8.27 -9.50 -0.61
N GLY A 14 8.53 -10.61 -1.31
CA GLY A 14 8.63 -11.96 -0.73
C GLY A 14 7.29 -12.53 -0.20
N GLY A 15 6.18 -11.84 -0.47
CA GLY A 15 4.86 -12.19 0.04
C GLY A 15 4.26 -13.44 -0.59
N VAL A 16 4.64 -13.79 -1.82
CA VAL A 16 4.12 -14.99 -2.50
C VAL A 16 4.60 -16.25 -1.79
N GLU A 17 5.87 -16.33 -1.41
CA GLU A 17 6.47 -17.44 -0.67
C GLU A 17 5.81 -17.59 0.71
N ALA A 18 5.66 -16.48 1.44
CA ALA A 18 5.01 -16.45 2.74
C ALA A 18 3.54 -16.89 2.66
N LEU A 19 2.78 -16.41 1.67
CA LEU A 19 1.40 -16.80 1.44
C LEU A 19 1.27 -18.29 1.12
N ARG A 20 2.17 -18.84 0.29
CA ARG A 20 2.18 -20.28 -0.04
C ARG A 20 2.38 -21.14 1.21
N ALA A 21 3.31 -20.76 2.08
CA ALA A 21 3.56 -21.47 3.34
C ALA A 21 2.35 -21.37 4.29
N LEU A 22 1.75 -20.18 4.42
CA LEU A 22 0.56 -19.96 5.24
C LEU A 22 -0.61 -20.83 4.77
N VAL A 23 -0.96 -20.77 3.48
CA VAL A 23 -2.15 -21.50 2.97
C VAL A 23 -1.96 -23.01 2.96
N ALA A 24 -0.73 -23.50 2.89
CA ALA A 24 -0.42 -24.92 3.02
C ALA A 24 -0.79 -25.48 4.40
N GLY A 25 -0.70 -24.66 5.45
CA GLY A 25 -1.04 -25.04 6.82
C GLY A 25 -2.52 -24.85 7.19
N LEU A 26 -3.34 -24.27 6.32
CA LEU A 26 -4.78 -24.08 6.59
C LEU A 26 -5.53 -25.42 6.46
N PRO A 27 -6.54 -25.71 7.30
CA PRO A 27 -7.36 -26.90 7.15
C PRO A 27 -8.49 -26.68 6.12
N ALA A 28 -8.97 -27.77 5.50
CA ALA A 28 -10.05 -27.71 4.51
C ALA A 28 -11.40 -27.24 5.08
N ASP A 29 -11.61 -27.41 6.38
CA ASP A 29 -12.83 -27.04 7.12
C ASP A 29 -12.72 -25.66 7.80
N LEU A 30 -11.78 -24.81 7.37
CA LEU A 30 -11.53 -23.51 7.99
C LEU A 30 -12.84 -22.70 8.16
N PRO A 31 -13.26 -22.35 9.40
CA PRO A 31 -14.53 -21.69 9.66
C PRO A 31 -14.45 -20.16 9.45
N ALA A 32 -13.64 -19.71 8.49
CA ALA A 32 -13.40 -18.31 8.19
C ALA A 32 -13.17 -18.09 6.69
N ALA A 33 -13.54 -16.91 6.20
CA ALA A 33 -13.15 -16.43 4.87
C ALA A 33 -11.76 -15.78 4.94
N VAL A 34 -10.95 -15.95 3.90
CA VAL A 34 -9.59 -15.38 3.84
C VAL A 34 -9.54 -14.33 2.73
N LEU A 35 -9.25 -13.08 3.06
CA LEU A 35 -9.13 -11.96 2.12
C LEU A 35 -7.66 -11.58 2.03
N VAL A 36 -7.10 -11.56 0.82
CA VAL A 36 -5.66 -11.39 0.59
C VAL A 36 -5.42 -10.16 -0.27
N VAL A 37 -4.62 -9.23 0.27
CA VAL A 37 -3.99 -8.15 -0.48
C VAL A 37 -2.51 -8.50 -0.65
N LEU A 38 -2.06 -8.53 -1.91
CA LEU A 38 -0.66 -8.58 -2.29
C LEU A 38 -0.36 -7.35 -3.13
N HIS A 39 0.70 -6.61 -2.80
CA HIS A 39 1.13 -5.49 -3.64
C HIS A 39 1.56 -5.99 -5.02
N LEU A 40 0.92 -5.46 -6.06
CA LEU A 40 1.12 -5.87 -7.44
C LEU A 40 1.14 -4.63 -8.35
N PRO A 41 1.88 -4.68 -9.48
CA PRO A 41 1.78 -3.66 -10.51
C PRO A 41 0.33 -3.53 -11.02
N ARG A 42 -0.13 -2.29 -11.25
CA ARG A 42 -1.52 -1.98 -11.63
C ARG A 42 -2.02 -2.66 -12.91
N SER A 43 -1.11 -2.99 -13.83
CA SER A 43 -1.44 -3.54 -15.15
C SER A 43 -1.30 -5.06 -15.27
N ALA A 44 -0.85 -5.76 -14.23
CA ALA A 44 -0.52 -7.18 -14.31
C ALA A 44 -1.69 -8.07 -13.88
N PRO A 45 -2.12 -9.05 -14.69
CA PRO A 45 -3.02 -10.09 -14.21
C PRO A 45 -2.32 -10.90 -13.11
N SER A 46 -3.04 -11.15 -12.00
CA SER A 46 -2.49 -11.89 -10.87
C SER A 46 -2.64 -13.39 -11.06
N ALA A 47 -1.52 -14.11 -11.11
CA ALA A 47 -1.49 -15.57 -11.04
C ALA A 47 -1.63 -16.11 -9.59
N LEU A 48 -1.79 -15.21 -8.62
CA LEU A 48 -1.81 -15.55 -7.20
C LEU A 48 -2.93 -16.56 -6.85
N PRO A 49 -4.19 -16.43 -7.33
CA PRO A 49 -5.22 -17.42 -7.01
C PRO A 49 -4.85 -18.85 -7.42
N GLN A 50 -4.24 -19.02 -8.59
CA GLN A 50 -3.81 -20.34 -9.06
C GLN A 50 -2.63 -20.88 -8.24
N ILE A 51 -1.72 -20.00 -7.81
CA ILE A 51 -0.61 -20.37 -6.92
C ILE A 51 -1.13 -20.83 -5.55
N LEU A 52 -2.03 -20.07 -4.94
CA LEU A 52 -2.58 -20.38 -3.62
C LEU A 52 -3.44 -21.66 -3.64
N THR A 53 -4.29 -21.81 -4.66
CA THR A 53 -5.12 -23.02 -4.84
C THR A 53 -4.26 -24.29 -4.97
N ARG A 54 -3.07 -24.20 -5.58
CA ARG A 54 -2.14 -25.34 -5.69
C ARG A 54 -1.32 -25.57 -4.42
N SER A 55 -1.25 -24.59 -3.53
CA SER A 55 -0.35 -24.62 -2.36
C SER A 55 -1.06 -25.04 -1.08
N GLY A 56 -2.40 -25.04 -1.04
CA GLY A 56 -3.19 -25.40 0.13
C GLY A 56 -4.53 -26.04 -0.23
N PRO A 57 -5.32 -26.46 0.77
CA PRO A 57 -6.58 -27.17 0.53
C PRO A 57 -7.75 -26.26 0.16
N LEU A 58 -7.62 -24.94 0.35
CA LEU A 58 -8.71 -23.99 0.11
C LEU A 58 -8.65 -23.43 -1.33
N PRO A 59 -9.79 -23.35 -2.03
CA PRO A 59 -9.85 -22.71 -3.34
C PRO A 59 -9.64 -21.19 -3.21
N ALA A 60 -8.83 -20.63 -4.10
CA ALA A 60 -8.59 -19.20 -4.20
C ALA A 60 -9.10 -18.63 -5.52
N ALA A 61 -9.70 -17.45 -5.48
CA ALA A 61 -10.17 -16.72 -6.65
C ALA A 61 -9.87 -15.22 -6.52
N ILE A 62 -9.90 -14.51 -7.65
CA ILE A 62 -9.98 -13.04 -7.60
C ILE A 62 -11.34 -12.68 -7.00
N ALA A 63 -11.32 -11.75 -6.05
CA ALA A 63 -12.52 -11.22 -5.42
C ALA A 63 -13.45 -10.57 -6.45
N THR A 64 -14.76 -10.71 -6.24
CA THR A 64 -15.84 -10.13 -7.05
C THR A 64 -16.59 -9.10 -6.22
N ASP A 65 -16.87 -7.93 -6.79
CA ASP A 65 -17.62 -6.90 -6.07
C ASP A 65 -19.03 -7.38 -5.68
N GLY A 66 -19.41 -7.14 -4.42
CA GLY A 66 -20.73 -7.43 -3.87
C GLY A 66 -20.92 -8.88 -3.37
N GLU A 67 -19.95 -9.77 -3.58
CA GLU A 67 -20.07 -11.15 -3.10
C GLU A 67 -19.94 -11.26 -1.57
N GLU A 68 -20.59 -12.24 -0.98
CA GLU A 68 -20.47 -12.54 0.45
C GLU A 68 -19.21 -13.38 0.70
N PRO A 69 -18.31 -12.96 1.62
CA PRO A 69 -17.18 -13.79 1.99
C PRO A 69 -17.64 -15.08 2.66
N ALA A 70 -17.49 -16.21 1.95
CA ALA A 70 -17.82 -17.52 2.48
C ALA A 70 -16.63 -18.21 3.18
N PRO A 71 -16.85 -18.94 4.29
CA PRO A 71 -15.84 -19.75 4.96
C PRO A 71 -15.16 -20.76 4.03
N GLY A 72 -13.88 -21.07 4.30
CA GLY A 72 -13.12 -22.05 3.54
C GLY A 72 -12.76 -21.59 2.12
N ARG A 73 -12.76 -20.28 1.86
CA ARG A 73 -12.41 -19.68 0.55
C ARG A 73 -11.42 -18.54 0.72
N ILE A 74 -10.54 -18.41 -0.27
CA ILE A 74 -9.56 -17.33 -0.37
C ILE A 74 -9.97 -16.36 -1.48
N TYR A 75 -10.05 -15.07 -1.15
CA TYR A 75 -10.41 -13.98 -2.05
C TYR A 75 -9.20 -13.06 -2.21
N VAL A 76 -8.67 -12.97 -3.42
CA VAL A 76 -7.49 -12.16 -3.74
C VAL A 76 -7.94 -10.83 -4.32
N ALA A 77 -7.40 -9.73 -3.79
CA ALA A 77 -7.60 -8.41 -4.33
C ALA A 77 -7.12 -8.32 -5.80
N PRO A 78 -7.94 -7.81 -6.74
CA PRO A 78 -7.47 -7.56 -8.09
C PRO A 78 -6.50 -6.37 -8.13
N ALA A 79 -5.66 -6.32 -9.17
CA ALA A 79 -4.78 -5.18 -9.41
C ALA A 79 -5.58 -3.88 -9.57
N ASP A 80 -5.00 -2.76 -9.10
CA ASP A 80 -5.56 -1.41 -9.18
C ASP A 80 -6.93 -1.19 -8.52
N ARG A 81 -7.36 -2.11 -7.63
CA ARG A 81 -8.58 -1.91 -6.81
C ARG A 81 -8.34 -2.32 -5.36
N HIS A 82 -8.76 -1.47 -4.42
CA HIS A 82 -8.79 -1.83 -3.02
C HIS A 82 -9.82 -2.94 -2.78
N LEU A 83 -9.47 -3.90 -1.91
CA LEU A 83 -10.37 -4.93 -1.42
C LEU A 83 -10.87 -4.51 -0.04
N LEU A 84 -12.18 -4.33 0.11
CA LEU A 84 -12.82 -3.84 1.33
C LEU A 84 -13.90 -4.79 1.81
N VAL A 85 -14.28 -4.67 3.08
CA VAL A 85 -15.46 -5.33 3.66
C VAL A 85 -16.46 -4.28 4.11
N LEU A 86 -17.59 -4.15 3.43
CA LEU A 86 -18.66 -3.20 3.75
C LEU A 86 -19.99 -3.93 3.82
N ASP A 87 -20.77 -3.69 4.88
CA ASP A 87 -22.09 -4.31 5.09
C ASP A 87 -22.08 -5.85 4.95
N GLY A 88 -21.01 -6.49 5.42
CA GLY A 88 -20.82 -7.94 5.33
C GLY A 88 -20.50 -8.48 3.94
N ARG A 89 -20.22 -7.60 2.96
CA ARG A 89 -19.90 -7.96 1.57
C ARG A 89 -18.50 -7.50 1.19
N ILE A 90 -17.90 -8.23 0.25
CA ILE A 90 -16.68 -7.80 -0.44
C ILE A 90 -17.02 -6.59 -1.31
N ARG A 91 -16.16 -5.57 -1.26
CA ARG A 91 -16.24 -4.40 -2.14
C ARG A 91 -14.91 -4.11 -2.80
N LEU A 92 -14.96 -3.78 -4.08
CA LEU A 92 -13.81 -3.42 -4.89
C LEU A 92 -13.88 -1.95 -5.28
N SER A 93 -12.91 -1.17 -4.80
CA SER A 93 -12.92 0.28 -4.96
C SER A 93 -11.73 0.79 -5.78
N HIS A 94 -11.95 1.84 -6.58
CA HIS A 94 -10.89 2.63 -7.21
C HIS A 94 -10.53 3.87 -6.38
N GLY A 95 -10.81 3.82 -5.08
CA GLY A 95 -10.47 4.87 -4.14
C GLY A 95 -8.99 5.26 -4.17
N PRO A 96 -8.65 6.37 -3.52
CA PRO A 96 -7.29 6.91 -3.56
C PRO A 96 -6.28 5.86 -3.13
N ALA A 97 -5.11 5.84 -3.78
CA ALA A 97 -4.02 4.99 -3.33
C ALA A 97 -3.56 5.40 -1.91
N GLU A 98 -3.12 4.43 -1.13
CA GLU A 98 -2.54 4.64 0.19
C GLU A 98 -1.15 4.04 0.21
N ASN A 99 -0.19 4.79 0.77
CA ASN A 99 1.23 4.42 0.78
C ASN A 99 1.75 4.07 -0.63
N GLY A 100 1.22 4.73 -1.68
CA GLY A 100 1.55 4.45 -3.09
C GLY A 100 0.82 3.24 -3.71
N HIS A 101 0.09 2.45 -2.92
CA HIS A 101 -0.46 1.16 -3.34
C HIS A 101 -1.97 1.18 -3.60
N ARG A 102 -2.38 0.36 -4.57
CA ARG A 102 -3.77 -0.02 -4.83
C ARG A 102 -3.77 -1.38 -5.57
N PRO A 103 -4.14 -2.49 -4.92
CA PRO A 103 -4.66 -2.60 -3.55
C PRO A 103 -3.61 -2.26 -2.48
N ALA A 104 -4.04 -1.57 -1.42
CA ALA A 104 -3.30 -1.39 -0.18
C ALA A 104 -3.90 -2.29 0.92
N VAL A 105 -3.08 -2.65 1.92
CA VAL A 105 -3.45 -3.53 3.04
C VAL A 105 -4.29 -2.78 4.07
N ASP A 106 -3.91 -1.54 4.40
CA ASP A 106 -4.58 -0.74 5.41
C ASP A 106 -6.10 -0.55 5.16
N PRO A 107 -6.59 -0.27 3.93
CA PRO A 107 -8.03 -0.19 3.63
C PRO A 107 -8.79 -1.50 3.91
N LEU A 108 -8.19 -2.66 3.58
CA LEU A 108 -8.80 -3.96 3.88
C LEU A 108 -8.96 -4.13 5.40
N PHE A 109 -7.90 -3.83 6.15
CA PHE A 109 -7.90 -4.02 7.61
C PHE A 109 -8.85 -3.05 8.31
N ARG A 110 -8.87 -1.76 7.92
CA ARG A 110 -9.80 -0.78 8.49
C ARG A 110 -11.26 -1.12 8.21
N SER A 111 -11.58 -1.47 6.96
CA SER A 111 -12.96 -1.84 6.61
C SER A 111 -13.40 -3.12 7.31
N ALA A 112 -12.52 -4.13 7.41
CA ALA A 112 -12.77 -5.34 8.19
C ALA A 112 -12.99 -5.04 9.68
N ALA A 113 -12.12 -4.24 10.31
CA ALA A 113 -12.25 -3.84 11.71
C ALA A 113 -13.58 -3.15 11.98
N ARG A 114 -13.98 -2.23 11.09
CA ARG A 114 -15.27 -1.54 11.17
C ARG A 114 -16.46 -2.49 11.01
N ALA A 115 -16.38 -3.44 10.08
CA ALA A 115 -17.50 -4.33 9.76
C ALA A 115 -17.71 -5.45 10.79
N LEU A 116 -16.61 -5.99 11.35
CA LEU A 116 -16.63 -7.27 12.08
C LEU A 116 -15.90 -7.25 13.43
N ALA A 117 -15.22 -6.14 13.77
CA ALA A 117 -14.60 -5.92 15.08
C ALA A 117 -13.77 -7.12 15.59
N ASP A 118 -14.17 -7.71 16.72
CA ASP A 118 -13.48 -8.81 17.40
C ASP A 118 -13.49 -10.13 16.62
N ARG A 119 -14.25 -10.23 15.53
CA ARG A 119 -14.29 -11.40 14.65
C ARG A 119 -13.17 -11.40 13.60
N VAL A 120 -12.39 -10.33 13.51
CA VAL A 120 -11.32 -10.20 12.51
C VAL A 120 -10.00 -10.76 13.04
N ILE A 121 -9.25 -11.40 12.15
CA ILE A 121 -7.83 -11.71 12.31
C ILE A 121 -7.07 -10.98 11.20
N ALA A 122 -6.25 -9.99 11.56
CA ALA A 122 -5.33 -9.33 10.63
C ALA A 122 -3.99 -10.07 10.61
N VAL A 123 -3.45 -10.30 9.42
CA VAL A 123 -2.20 -11.03 9.20
C VAL A 123 -1.29 -10.22 8.30
N VAL A 124 -0.11 -9.87 8.78
CA VAL A 124 0.91 -9.19 7.94
C VAL A 124 2.11 -10.11 7.73
N LEU A 125 2.43 -10.30 6.46
CA LEU A 125 3.52 -11.16 5.99
C LEU A 125 4.69 -10.31 5.48
N SER A 126 5.72 -11.00 4.98
CA SER A 126 6.86 -10.42 4.29
C SER A 126 6.47 -9.30 3.32
N GLY A 127 7.18 -8.18 3.41
CA GLY A 127 6.98 -7.02 2.58
C GLY A 127 7.83 -5.82 2.97
N SER A 128 7.98 -4.90 2.02
CA SER A 128 8.67 -3.62 2.20
C SER A 128 7.70 -2.50 2.58
N GLY A 129 8.16 -1.53 3.37
CA GLY A 129 7.37 -0.38 3.83
C GLY A 129 6.56 -0.71 5.08
N ASP A 130 5.47 0.05 5.29
CA ASP A 130 4.68 -0.01 6.53
C ASP A 130 3.17 -0.11 6.32
N ASP A 131 2.72 -0.39 5.08
CA ASP A 131 1.31 -0.65 4.80
C ASP A 131 0.80 -1.87 5.60
N GLY A 132 -0.43 -1.76 6.10
CA GLY A 132 -1.05 -2.73 7.00
C GLY A 132 -0.79 -2.44 8.48
N ALA A 133 0.18 -1.62 8.85
CA ALA A 133 0.50 -1.34 10.25
C ALA A 133 -0.57 -0.47 10.93
N VAL A 134 -1.15 0.50 10.21
CA VAL A 134 -2.22 1.37 10.73
C VAL A 134 -3.53 0.59 10.85
N GLY A 135 -3.88 -0.17 9.82
CA GLY A 135 -5.05 -1.02 9.78
C GLY A 135 -4.98 -2.13 10.81
N ALA A 136 -3.80 -2.71 11.07
CA ALA A 136 -3.64 -3.72 12.11
C ALA A 136 -3.87 -3.14 13.50
N ALA A 137 -3.44 -1.90 13.74
CA ALA A 137 -3.75 -1.18 14.96
C ALA A 137 -5.26 -0.93 15.10
N ALA A 138 -5.97 -0.59 14.01
CA ALA A 138 -7.43 -0.46 14.01
C ALA A 138 -8.13 -1.79 14.33
N VAL A 139 -7.66 -2.91 13.76
CA VAL A 139 -8.16 -4.26 14.07
C VAL A 139 -7.95 -4.59 15.55
N ALA A 140 -6.75 -4.33 16.10
CA ALA A 140 -6.46 -4.55 17.51
C ALA A 140 -7.35 -3.67 18.43
N ALA A 141 -7.54 -2.40 18.08
CA ALA A 141 -8.39 -1.47 18.82
C ALA A 141 -9.87 -1.91 18.82
N ALA A 142 -10.33 -2.56 17.75
CA ALA A 142 -11.68 -3.13 17.65
C ALA A 142 -11.84 -4.50 18.34
N GLY A 143 -10.81 -5.01 19.02
CA GLY A 143 -10.81 -6.32 19.69
C GLY A 143 -10.45 -7.51 18.78
N GLY A 144 -10.08 -7.23 17.53
CA GLY A 144 -9.56 -8.20 16.58
C GLY A 144 -8.18 -8.74 16.98
N ALA A 145 -7.80 -9.85 16.37
CA ALA A 145 -6.49 -10.47 16.58
C ALA A 145 -5.53 -9.96 15.51
N VAL A 146 -4.27 -9.72 15.89
CA VAL A 146 -3.21 -9.37 14.96
C VAL A 146 -2.14 -10.44 15.02
N VAL A 147 -1.78 -10.94 13.85
CA VAL A 147 -0.74 -11.94 13.63
C VAL A 147 0.28 -11.37 12.65
N VAL A 148 1.55 -11.59 12.90
CA VAL A 148 2.63 -11.18 12.00
C VAL A 148 3.54 -12.37 11.71
N GLN A 149 4.03 -12.45 10.48
CA GLN A 149 5.17 -13.31 10.18
C GLN A 149 6.37 -12.84 11.03
N ALA A 150 7.11 -13.79 11.61
CA ALA A 150 8.35 -13.50 12.33
C ALA A 150 9.32 -12.71 11.43
N PRO A 151 9.81 -11.53 11.84
CA PRO A 151 10.72 -10.73 11.01
C PRO A 151 11.98 -11.49 10.57
N GLU A 152 12.48 -12.41 11.39
CA GLU A 152 13.62 -13.27 11.08
C GLU A 152 13.34 -14.37 10.04
N ASP A 153 12.06 -14.69 9.80
CA ASP A 153 11.60 -15.65 8.79
C ASP A 153 11.12 -14.94 7.50
N ALA A 154 10.86 -13.63 7.58
CA ALA A 154 10.42 -12.82 6.44
C ALA A 154 11.59 -12.49 5.50
N LEU A 155 11.40 -12.71 4.20
CA LEU A 155 12.37 -12.28 3.17
C LEU A 155 12.56 -10.76 3.19
N HIS A 156 11.47 -10.02 3.44
CA HIS A 156 11.47 -8.57 3.63
C HIS A 156 10.77 -8.26 4.97
N PRO A 157 11.52 -7.89 6.02
CA PRO A 157 11.00 -7.84 7.37
C PRO A 157 10.38 -6.49 7.79
N THR A 158 10.41 -5.46 6.93
CA THR A 158 10.04 -4.10 7.35
C THR A 158 8.53 -3.96 7.60
N MET A 159 7.66 -4.51 6.75
CA MET A 159 6.20 -4.54 7.01
C MET A 159 5.84 -5.23 8.33
N PRO A 160 6.31 -6.47 8.62
CA PRO A 160 6.09 -7.10 9.93
C PRO A 160 6.60 -6.28 11.12
N ARG A 161 7.79 -5.66 11.00
CA ARG A 161 8.37 -4.79 12.06
C ARG A 161 7.54 -3.53 12.29
N ALA A 162 7.00 -2.92 11.23
CA ALA A 162 6.13 -1.76 11.34
C ALA A 162 4.85 -2.09 12.13
N VAL A 163 4.26 -3.25 11.89
CA VAL A 163 3.11 -3.74 12.66
C VAL A 163 3.48 -3.97 14.12
N LEU A 164 4.60 -4.63 14.41
CA LEU A 164 5.05 -4.88 15.80
C LEU A 164 5.32 -3.59 16.58
N THR A 165 5.79 -2.54 15.90
CA THR A 165 5.98 -1.21 16.51
C THR A 165 4.64 -0.61 16.98
N ARG A 166 3.57 -0.79 16.19
CA ARG A 166 2.23 -0.25 16.51
C ARG A 166 1.38 -1.18 17.38
N VAL A 167 1.57 -2.49 17.25
CA VAL A 167 0.83 -3.53 17.95
C VAL A 167 1.83 -4.49 18.62
N PRO A 168 2.49 -4.08 19.73
CA PRO A 168 3.49 -4.92 20.41
C PRO A 168 2.96 -6.25 20.95
N ARG A 169 1.62 -6.40 21.03
CA ARG A 169 0.92 -7.61 21.47
C ARG A 169 0.53 -8.54 20.31
N ALA A 170 0.91 -8.23 19.08
CA ALA A 170 0.65 -9.10 17.94
C ALA A 170 1.29 -10.49 18.16
N ARG A 171 0.60 -11.54 17.72
CA ARG A 171 1.15 -12.89 17.76
C ARG A 171 2.16 -13.06 16.64
N VAL A 172 3.33 -13.58 16.97
CA VAL A 172 4.44 -13.77 16.01
C VAL A 172 4.59 -15.27 15.75
N ALA A 173 4.67 -15.67 14.49
CA ALA A 173 4.97 -17.04 14.10
C ALA A 173 5.71 -17.08 12.75
N VAL A 174 6.46 -18.15 12.51
CA VAL A 174 7.09 -18.39 11.19
C VAL A 174 6.03 -18.77 10.16
N ALA A 175 6.29 -18.52 8.88
CA ALA A 175 5.29 -18.67 7.82
C ALA A 175 4.67 -20.07 7.75
N ALA A 176 5.44 -21.11 8.05
CA ALA A 176 4.99 -22.51 8.07
C ALA A 176 3.97 -22.82 9.19
N GLU A 177 3.99 -22.05 10.28
CA GLU A 177 3.13 -22.25 11.44
C GLU A 177 1.87 -21.37 11.41
N LEU A 178 1.87 -20.31 10.59
CA LEU A 178 0.76 -19.37 10.49
C LEU A 178 -0.57 -20.04 10.14
N GLY A 179 -0.59 -21.01 9.22
CA GLY A 179 -1.82 -21.71 8.86
C GLY A 179 -2.49 -22.40 10.05
N VAL A 180 -1.69 -23.06 10.91
CA VAL A 180 -2.17 -23.73 12.13
C VAL A 180 -2.66 -22.71 13.15
N LEU A 181 -1.87 -21.66 13.40
CA LEU A 181 -2.24 -20.59 14.33
C LEU A 181 -3.56 -19.90 13.93
N LEU A 182 -3.76 -19.62 12.64
CA LEU A 182 -4.99 -19.02 12.13
C LEU A 182 -6.18 -19.97 12.25
N ALA A 183 -5.96 -21.27 12.06
CA ALA A 183 -6.98 -22.28 12.27
C ALA A 183 -7.43 -22.38 13.74
N GLU A 184 -6.52 -22.22 14.69
CA GLU A 184 -6.83 -22.15 16.12
C GLU A 184 -7.60 -20.87 16.47
N LEU A 185 -7.08 -19.72 16.04
CA LEU A 185 -7.71 -18.41 16.27
C LEU A 185 -9.11 -18.32 15.68
N SER A 186 -9.34 -18.87 14.48
CA SER A 186 -10.66 -18.86 13.84
C SER A 186 -11.73 -19.64 14.63
N ARG A 187 -11.31 -20.59 15.47
CA ARG A 187 -12.19 -21.40 16.32
C ARG A 187 -12.39 -20.81 17.71
N GLU A 188 -11.61 -19.77 18.08
CA GLU A 188 -11.76 -19.06 19.34
C GLU A 188 -13.14 -18.40 19.42
N LYS A 189 -13.82 -18.56 20.55
CA LYS A 189 -15.13 -17.96 20.80
C LYS A 189 -14.96 -16.53 21.29
N VAL A 190 -15.45 -15.57 20.52
CA VAL A 190 -15.43 -14.13 20.84
C VAL A 190 -16.84 -13.62 21.13
N PRO A 191 -16.99 -12.51 21.89
CA PRO A 191 -18.29 -11.89 22.16
C PRO A 191 -19.14 -11.62 20.90
N GLY A 192 -18.51 -11.15 19.82
CA GLY A 192 -19.19 -10.67 18.62
C GLY A 192 -19.61 -9.21 18.80
N LEU A 193 -18.62 -8.35 19.03
CA LEU A 193 -18.83 -6.92 19.26
C LEU A 193 -19.39 -6.25 18.00
N PRO A 194 -20.22 -5.19 18.15
CA PRO A 194 -20.53 -4.33 17.02
C PRO A 194 -19.25 -3.63 16.54
N GLY A 195 -19.28 -3.18 15.28
CA GLY A 195 -18.26 -2.30 14.74
C GLY A 195 -18.03 -1.07 15.63
N PRO A 196 -16.78 -0.60 15.79
CA PRO A 196 -16.49 0.59 16.60
C PRO A 196 -17.24 1.83 16.08
N ASP A 197 -17.84 2.57 17.01
CA ASP A 197 -18.40 3.90 16.75
C ASP A 197 -17.29 4.96 16.78
N ASP A 198 -16.42 4.88 15.78
CA ASP A 198 -15.28 5.78 15.58
C ASP A 198 -15.51 6.60 14.30
N PRO A 199 -15.79 7.92 14.42
CA PRO A 199 -16.01 8.80 13.27
C PRO A 199 -14.79 8.92 12.34
N LEU A 200 -13.57 8.82 12.89
CA LEU A 200 -12.35 8.89 12.10
C LEU A 200 -12.28 7.65 11.21
N LEU A 201 -12.34 6.45 11.81
CA LEU A 201 -12.35 5.18 11.08
C LEU A 201 -13.51 5.12 10.06
N ALA A 202 -14.69 5.64 10.41
CA ALA A 202 -15.82 5.76 9.50
C ALA A 202 -15.47 6.60 8.26
N GLY A 203 -14.86 7.77 8.47
CA GLY A 203 -14.42 8.67 7.42
C GLY A 203 -13.35 8.05 6.53
N GLU A 204 -12.37 7.35 7.10
CA GLU A 204 -11.33 6.66 6.32
C GLU A 204 -11.93 5.57 5.43
N VAL A 205 -12.80 4.73 6.00
CA VAL A 205 -13.46 3.66 5.25
C VAL A 205 -14.36 4.24 4.15
N ALA A 206 -15.03 5.37 4.38
CA ALA A 206 -15.82 6.05 3.36
C ALA A 206 -14.97 6.59 2.20
N ILE A 207 -13.79 7.15 2.51
CA ILE A 207 -12.80 7.59 1.50
C ILE A 207 -12.32 6.40 0.68
N ASP A 208 -11.96 5.30 1.34
CA ASP A 208 -11.49 4.07 0.71
C ASP A 208 -12.57 3.47 -0.21
N ALA A 209 -13.85 3.52 0.21
CA ALA A 209 -15.00 3.03 -0.56
C ALA A 209 -15.29 3.85 -1.82
N PHE A 210 -14.85 5.11 -1.87
CA PHE A 210 -14.98 6.00 -3.02
C PHE A 210 -16.42 6.15 -3.56
N GLY A 211 -17.39 6.18 -2.65
CA GLY A 211 -18.82 6.30 -2.99
C GLY A 211 -19.30 7.75 -3.09
N GLU A 212 -19.18 8.51 -2.00
CA GLU A 212 -19.64 9.90 -1.91
C GLU A 212 -18.45 10.88 -1.79
N PRO A 213 -18.61 12.17 -2.15
CA PRO A 213 -17.58 13.17 -1.94
C PRO A 213 -17.21 13.30 -0.46
N THR A 214 -15.94 13.07 -0.14
CA THR A 214 -15.43 12.99 1.24
C THR A 214 -14.67 14.22 1.69
N THR A 215 -14.79 15.34 0.97
CA THR A 215 -13.93 16.53 1.11
C THR A 215 -13.90 17.17 2.49
N ASP A 216 -14.94 16.94 3.31
CA ASP A 216 -15.08 17.56 4.64
C ASP A 216 -15.08 16.51 5.77
N LEU A 217 -14.85 15.23 5.46
CA LEU A 217 -14.95 14.15 6.45
C LEU A 217 -13.79 14.11 7.46
N LEU A 218 -12.65 14.72 7.14
CA LEU A 218 -11.42 14.60 7.92
C LEU A 218 -10.64 15.93 7.97
N PRO A 219 -10.98 16.85 8.90
CA PRO A 219 -10.20 18.06 9.11
C PRO A 219 -8.93 17.74 9.91
N GLY A 220 -7.83 17.44 9.20
CA GLY A 220 -6.49 17.39 9.80
C GLY A 220 -5.84 18.77 9.87
N GLU A 221 -4.71 18.88 10.57
CA GLU A 221 -3.92 20.12 10.59
C GLU A 221 -3.05 20.22 9.33
N PRO A 222 -2.90 21.39 8.69
CA PRO A 222 -2.03 21.54 7.52
C PRO A 222 -0.59 21.10 7.83
N SER A 223 -0.04 20.17 7.05
CA SER A 223 1.29 19.60 7.34
C SER A 223 2.44 20.42 6.75
N GLY A 224 2.15 21.30 5.79
CA GLY A 224 3.15 22.00 4.98
C GLY A 224 3.71 21.17 3.81
N PHE A 225 3.31 19.91 3.66
CA PHE A 225 3.75 19.04 2.57
C PHE A 225 2.71 18.95 1.43
N GLY A 226 3.18 18.70 0.21
CA GLY A 226 2.35 18.40 -0.96
C GLY A 226 2.21 16.89 -1.18
N CYS A 227 1.04 16.46 -1.63
CA CYS A 227 0.75 15.07 -1.96
C CYS A 227 1.45 14.69 -3.27
N PRO A 228 2.35 13.69 -3.28
CA PRO A 228 3.06 13.31 -4.49
C PRO A 228 2.13 12.85 -5.62
N SER A 229 1.02 12.18 -5.30
CA SER A 229 0.09 11.64 -6.31
C SER A 229 -0.79 12.68 -7.00
N CYS A 230 -1.16 13.78 -6.33
CA CYS A 230 -2.12 14.75 -6.89
C CYS A 230 -1.69 16.22 -6.80
N GLY A 231 -0.56 16.52 -6.17
CA GLY A 231 -0.08 17.88 -5.95
C GLY A 231 -0.88 18.71 -4.94
N GLY A 232 -1.93 18.16 -4.34
CA GLY A 232 -2.74 18.84 -3.32
C GLY A 232 -2.05 18.93 -1.96
N ALA A 233 -2.50 19.83 -1.09
CA ALA A 233 -1.98 19.95 0.27
C ALA A 233 -2.25 18.67 1.08
N LEU A 234 -1.26 18.26 1.89
CA LEU A 234 -1.39 17.22 2.89
C LEU A 234 -1.76 17.82 4.25
N PHE A 235 -2.55 17.05 4.99
CA PHE A 235 -2.96 17.32 6.35
C PHE A 235 -2.48 16.18 7.24
N THR A 236 -2.06 16.51 8.46
CA THR A 236 -1.61 15.56 9.48
C THR A 236 -2.75 15.22 10.43
N PHE A 237 -2.80 13.95 10.86
CA PHE A 237 -3.73 13.43 11.85
C PHE A 237 -2.95 12.97 13.08
N SER A 238 -3.31 13.51 14.24
CA SER A 238 -2.57 13.35 15.51
C SER A 238 -3.05 12.16 16.36
N ASP A 239 -3.92 11.32 15.80
CA ASP A 239 -4.69 10.31 16.53
C ASP A 239 -3.89 9.01 16.77
N SER A 240 -2.62 9.00 16.37
CA SER A 240 -1.71 7.86 16.47
C SER A 240 -0.31 8.33 16.86
N PRO A 241 0.48 7.52 17.59
CA PRO A 241 1.86 7.85 17.99
C PRO A 241 2.77 8.20 16.81
N VAL A 242 2.47 7.67 15.63
CA VAL A 242 3.14 8.01 14.37
C VAL A 242 2.17 8.83 13.52
N PRO A 243 2.57 10.03 13.05
CA PRO A 243 1.71 10.91 12.28
C PRO A 243 1.35 10.26 10.94
N ARG A 244 0.13 10.53 10.47
CA ARG A 244 -0.35 10.11 9.15
C ARG A 244 -0.67 11.34 8.32
N PHE A 245 -0.41 11.27 7.02
CA PHE A 245 -0.69 12.36 6.09
C PHE A 245 -1.80 11.96 5.14
N ARG A 246 -2.75 12.86 4.89
CA ARG A 246 -3.78 12.66 3.86
C ARG A 246 -4.07 13.94 3.10
N CYS A 247 -4.33 13.82 1.80
CA CYS A 247 -4.75 14.96 0.97
C CYS A 247 -6.27 15.05 0.87
N ARG A 248 -6.81 16.16 0.38
CA ARG A 248 -8.27 16.38 0.23
C ARG A 248 -8.95 15.38 -0.72
N VAL A 249 -8.21 14.76 -1.65
CA VAL A 249 -8.71 13.69 -2.53
C VAL A 249 -8.79 12.35 -1.79
N GLY A 250 -8.01 12.19 -0.71
CA GLY A 250 -7.99 11.02 0.15
C GLY A 250 -6.74 10.14 0.02
N HIS A 251 -5.77 10.47 -0.83
CA HIS A 251 -4.47 9.78 -0.84
C HIS A 251 -3.82 9.89 0.54
N ALA A 252 -3.42 8.76 1.10
CA ALA A 252 -2.87 8.66 2.44
C ALA A 252 -1.44 8.15 2.41
N TRP A 253 -0.63 8.60 3.37
CA TRP A 253 0.78 8.26 3.49
C TRP A 253 1.19 8.15 4.94
N SER A 254 1.96 7.12 5.25
CA SER A 254 2.86 7.13 6.38
C SER A 254 4.06 8.07 6.14
N PRO A 255 4.83 8.42 7.18
CA PRO A 255 6.02 9.25 7.01
C PRO A 255 7.08 8.58 6.13
N GLU A 256 7.27 7.27 6.28
CA GLU A 256 8.24 6.48 5.50
C GLU A 256 7.81 6.41 4.03
N SER A 257 6.57 5.98 3.76
CA SER A 257 6.04 5.90 2.41
C SER A 257 5.96 7.28 1.72
N LEU A 258 5.69 8.36 2.48
CA LEU A 258 5.72 9.72 1.93
C LEU A 258 7.14 10.11 1.50
N LEU A 259 8.15 9.78 2.30
CA LEU A 259 9.54 10.10 1.99
C LEU A 259 10.02 9.34 0.75
N ASP A 260 9.68 8.04 0.67
CA ASP A 260 9.99 7.20 -0.49
C ASP A 260 9.34 7.75 -1.77
N GLU A 261 8.05 8.10 -1.70
CA GLU A 261 7.35 8.66 -2.85
C GLU A 261 7.87 10.05 -3.24
N GLN A 262 8.31 10.86 -2.27
CA GLN A 262 8.99 12.13 -2.56
C GLN A 262 10.33 11.91 -3.27
N ALA A 263 11.07 10.85 -2.93
CA ALA A 263 12.29 10.49 -3.64
C ALA A 263 11.98 10.11 -5.10
N VAL A 264 10.94 9.27 -5.33
CA VAL A 264 10.47 8.91 -6.67
C VAL A 264 10.03 10.14 -7.47
N ALA A 265 9.24 11.03 -6.85
CA ALA A 265 8.78 12.26 -7.49
C ALA A 265 9.95 13.20 -7.86
N THR A 266 10.94 13.31 -6.96
CA THR A 266 12.15 14.11 -7.19
C THR A 266 12.96 13.56 -8.36
N GLU A 267 13.20 12.24 -8.39
CA GLU A 267 13.91 11.59 -9.48
C GLU A 267 13.18 11.78 -10.82
N GLY A 268 11.85 11.58 -10.83
CA GLY A 268 11.02 11.82 -12.00
C GLY A 268 11.09 13.26 -12.51
N ALA A 269 11.12 14.25 -11.62
CA ALA A 269 11.26 15.66 -11.98
C ALA A 269 12.64 15.95 -12.61
N LEU A 270 13.71 15.34 -12.07
CA LEU A 270 15.06 15.46 -12.63
C LEU A 270 15.14 14.85 -14.03
N TRP A 271 14.54 13.68 -14.26
CA TRP A 271 14.46 13.07 -15.60
C TRP A 271 13.68 13.95 -16.59
N GLN A 272 12.57 14.54 -16.17
CA GLN A 272 11.80 15.47 -17.00
C GLN A 272 12.60 16.74 -17.35
N ALA A 273 13.32 17.30 -16.37
CA ALA A 273 14.18 18.46 -16.57
C ALA A 273 15.35 18.14 -17.53
N LEU A 274 15.98 16.97 -17.38
CA LEU A 274 17.04 16.50 -18.28
C LEU A 274 16.54 16.43 -19.72
N ARG A 275 15.42 15.73 -19.96
CA ARG A 275 14.79 15.63 -21.29
C ARG A 275 14.54 17.02 -21.89
N ALA A 276 13.95 17.93 -21.11
CA ALA A 276 13.63 19.28 -21.56
C ALA A 276 14.89 20.09 -21.94
N LEU A 277 15.99 19.93 -21.20
CA LEU A 277 17.26 20.59 -21.52
C LEU A 277 17.91 20.00 -22.77
N GLU A 278 17.85 18.70 -22.97
CA GLU A 278 18.39 18.04 -24.17
C GLU A 278 17.62 18.44 -25.43
N GLU A 279 16.29 18.49 -25.34
CA GLU A 279 15.42 19.01 -26.40
C GLU A 279 15.71 20.49 -26.70
N LYS A 280 15.91 21.32 -25.66
CA LYS A 280 16.30 22.73 -25.81
C LYS A 280 17.67 22.88 -26.48
N ALA A 281 18.63 22.04 -26.13
CA ALA A 281 19.96 22.06 -26.72
C ALA A 281 19.92 21.71 -28.22
N GLU A 282 19.15 20.69 -28.57
CA GLU A 282 18.96 20.27 -29.96
C GLU A 282 18.21 21.31 -30.79
N LEU A 283 17.14 21.90 -30.25
CA LEU A 283 16.43 22.98 -30.91
C LEU A 283 17.35 24.19 -31.15
N GLY A 284 18.16 24.56 -30.16
CA GLY A 284 19.14 25.62 -30.31
C GLY A 284 20.13 25.37 -31.45
N ARG A 285 20.70 24.16 -31.55
CA ARG A 285 21.59 23.81 -32.67
C ARG A 285 20.91 23.93 -34.03
N ARG A 286 19.67 23.46 -34.16
CA ARG A 286 18.90 23.55 -35.42
C ARG A 286 18.61 25.00 -35.81
N MET A 287 18.19 25.82 -34.84
CA MET A 287 17.90 27.23 -35.09
C MET A 287 19.15 28.03 -35.44
N ALA A 288 20.30 27.71 -34.83
CA ALA A 288 21.58 28.30 -35.20
C ALA A 288 21.95 28.00 -36.66
N GLY A 289 21.82 26.74 -37.08
CA GLY A 289 22.12 26.33 -38.46
C GLY A 289 21.20 26.95 -39.52
N ALA A 290 19.98 27.33 -39.14
CA ALA A 290 18.98 27.97 -40.02
C ALA A 290 18.95 29.50 -39.89
N ALA A 291 19.78 30.11 -39.05
CA ALA A 291 19.70 31.54 -38.75
C ALA A 291 20.19 32.39 -39.93
N GLY A 292 19.36 33.34 -40.38
CA GLY A 292 19.70 34.29 -41.46
C GLY A 292 20.65 35.43 -41.04
N GLY A 293 21.24 35.37 -39.84
CA GLY A 293 22.13 36.43 -39.34
C GLY A 293 22.98 36.00 -38.15
N ARG A 294 24.22 36.50 -38.09
CA ARG A 294 25.25 36.11 -37.11
C ARG A 294 24.84 36.30 -35.66
N SER A 295 24.10 37.36 -35.35
CA SER A 295 23.62 37.63 -33.99
C SER A 295 22.62 36.57 -33.50
N TYR A 296 21.69 36.16 -34.37
CA TYR A 296 20.72 35.11 -34.07
C TYR A 296 21.40 33.74 -33.96
N GLN A 297 22.33 33.45 -34.88
CA GLN A 297 23.13 32.23 -34.83
C GLN A 297 23.84 32.07 -33.48
N LEU A 298 24.63 33.08 -33.07
CA LEU A 298 25.38 33.06 -31.80
C LEU A 298 24.46 32.90 -30.59
N ARG A 299 23.28 33.55 -30.60
CA ARG A 299 22.30 33.41 -29.51
C ARG A 299 21.80 31.97 -29.38
N PHE A 300 21.48 31.31 -30.50
CA PHE A 300 20.99 29.93 -30.49
C PHE A 300 22.10 28.91 -30.17
N GLU A 301 23.34 29.18 -30.60
CA GLU A 301 24.53 28.41 -30.20
C GLU A 301 24.74 28.48 -28.69
N GLN A 302 24.74 29.69 -28.12
CA GLN A 302 24.91 29.87 -26.67
C GLN A 302 23.79 29.18 -25.88
N MET A 303 22.54 29.33 -26.32
CA MET A 303 21.40 28.62 -25.71
C MET A 303 21.61 27.09 -25.71
N ALA A 304 22.18 26.54 -26.79
CA ALA A 304 22.45 25.11 -26.89
C ALA A 304 23.57 24.65 -25.95
N VAL A 305 24.63 25.46 -25.81
CA VAL A 305 25.72 25.21 -24.87
C VAL A 305 25.19 25.24 -23.43
N ASP A 306 24.51 26.31 -23.02
CA ASP A 306 23.97 26.45 -21.65
C ASP A 306 23.05 25.28 -21.27
N ALA A 307 22.19 24.85 -22.21
CA ALA A 307 21.29 23.73 -21.99
C ALA A 307 22.03 22.39 -21.88
N THR A 308 23.11 22.19 -22.65
CA THR A 308 23.95 20.98 -22.58
C THR A 308 24.68 20.91 -21.24
N GLU A 309 25.26 22.02 -20.78
CA GLU A 309 25.96 22.10 -19.49
C GLU A 309 25.00 21.85 -18.31
N ALA A 310 23.83 22.48 -18.32
CA ALA A 310 22.81 22.24 -17.30
C ALA A 310 22.33 20.78 -17.29
N GLY A 311 22.18 20.15 -18.47
CA GLY A 311 21.83 18.74 -18.59
C GLY A 311 22.88 17.81 -17.96
N ALA A 312 24.18 18.11 -18.15
CA ALA A 312 25.27 17.34 -17.55
C ALA A 312 25.24 17.38 -16.01
N LEU A 313 24.88 18.52 -15.40
CA LEU A 313 24.72 18.64 -13.95
C LEU A 313 23.59 17.73 -13.42
N ILE A 314 22.46 17.67 -14.13
CA ILE A 314 21.34 16.80 -13.74
C ILE A 314 21.70 15.32 -13.88
N ARG A 315 22.41 14.92 -14.95
CA ARG A 315 22.92 13.54 -15.09
C ARG A 315 23.78 13.14 -13.89
N GLY A 316 24.72 13.99 -13.50
CA GLY A 316 25.56 13.73 -12.31
C GLY A 316 24.80 13.76 -10.98
N LEU A 317 23.62 14.37 -10.90
CA LEU A 317 22.73 14.26 -9.73
C LEU A 317 22.00 12.92 -9.73
N LEU A 318 21.42 12.51 -10.87
CA LEU A 318 20.73 11.23 -11.02
C LEU A 318 21.63 10.04 -10.69
N ASP A 319 22.89 10.04 -11.17
CA ASP A 319 23.86 8.98 -10.87
C ASP A 319 24.14 8.86 -9.36
N ARG A 320 24.20 9.99 -8.64
CA ARG A 320 24.43 10.00 -7.19
C ARG A 320 23.23 9.51 -6.40
N LEU A 321 22.02 9.85 -6.84
CA LEU A 321 20.79 9.38 -6.22
C LEU A 321 20.67 7.85 -6.37
N ALA A 322 20.90 7.32 -7.57
CA ALA A 322 20.89 5.87 -7.83
C ALA A 322 21.92 5.11 -6.97
N GLY A 323 23.12 5.68 -6.77
CA GLY A 323 24.15 5.09 -5.92
C GLY A 323 23.80 5.06 -4.43
N SER A 324 23.00 6.01 -3.94
CA SER A 324 22.59 6.09 -2.53
C SER A 324 21.44 5.11 -2.20
N SER A 325 20.57 4.86 -3.17
CA SER A 325 19.47 3.89 -3.04
C SER A 325 19.95 2.44 -2.91
N ALA A 326 21.08 2.09 -3.52
CA ALA A 326 21.68 0.76 -3.42
C ALA A 326 22.24 0.45 -2.01
N THR A 327 22.56 1.46 -1.22
CA THR A 327 23.11 1.30 0.14
C THR A 327 22.01 1.20 1.23
N GLN A 328 20.76 1.49 0.89
CA GLN A 328 19.62 1.46 1.83
C GLN A 328 18.80 0.16 1.76
N GLN A 329 19.16 -0.78 0.88
CA GLN A 329 18.49 -2.08 0.70
C GLN A 329 19.22 -3.26 1.39
N GLU A 330 20.33 -3.00 2.09
CA GLU A 330 21.04 -3.96 2.96
C GLU A 330 20.71 -3.73 4.44
#